data_AF-A0A2K0VYN3-F1
#
_entry.id   AF-A0A2K0VYN3-F1
#
_cell.length_a   1.000
_cell.length_b   1.000
_cell.length_c   1.000
_cell.angle_alpha   90.00
_cell.angle_beta   90.00
_cell.angle_gamma   90.00
#
_symmetry.space_group_name_H-M   'P 1'
#
loop_
_entity.id
_entity.type
_entity.pdbx_description
1 polymer ?
#
loop_
_entity_poly.entity_id
_entity_poly.type
_entity_poly.pdbx_seq_one_letter_code
_entity_poly.pdbx_strand_id
1 'polypeptide(L)'
;MSQKIPQVAISQSVAGTDSISLYIKKHRGTTNLLRKHSNLPVLLEGPYRGNITRDVLKCDRVLLIAGEIGITGILSWTRAHVNVKLAWSLKESSRPLLQDLEPALSEIADKVISVGERLDVKALLEHEVEAGWKRIGVVVCGPPGLCDTTRSIVVSVGRASDAVFELEVDAFSW
;
A
#
# COMPACT_ATOMS: atom_id res chain seq x y z
N MET A 1 -28.08 -11.84 19.44
CA MET A 1 -27.23 -10.85 20.12
C MET A 1 -26.31 -10.21 19.09
N SER A 2 -26.62 -9.00 18.66
CA SER A 2 -25.88 -8.30 17.60
C SER A 2 -24.66 -7.59 18.22
N GLN A 3 -23.45 -8.04 17.89
CA GLN A 3 -22.22 -7.38 18.32
C GLN A 3 -22.09 -6.05 17.57
N LYS A 4 -22.24 -4.93 18.28
CA LYS A 4 -21.92 -3.60 17.76
C LYS A 4 -20.43 -3.56 17.40
N ILE A 5 -20.14 -3.32 16.13
CA ILE A 5 -18.80 -3.00 15.64
C ILE A 5 -18.36 -1.70 16.35
N PRO A 6 -17.24 -1.70 17.09
CA PRO A 6 -16.78 -0.49 17.77
C PRO A 6 -16.38 0.55 16.73
N GLN A 7 -17.13 1.66 16.70
CA GLN A 7 -16.84 2.83 15.91
C GLN A 7 -15.49 3.40 16.36
N VAL A 8 -14.51 3.42 15.47
CA VAL A 8 -13.21 4.05 15.73
C VAL A 8 -13.45 5.55 15.77
N ALA A 9 -13.47 6.12 16.97
CA ALA A 9 -13.49 7.57 17.14
C ALA A 9 -12.13 8.12 16.67
N ILE A 10 -12.14 8.92 15.62
CA ILE A 10 -10.98 9.68 15.15
C ILE A 10 -10.81 10.83 16.14
N SER A 11 -9.88 10.66 17.07
CA SER A 11 -9.46 11.72 17.98
C SER A 11 -8.50 12.63 17.22
N GLN A 12 -9.05 13.71 16.67
CA GLN A 12 -8.37 14.88 16.09
C GLN A 12 -7.90 14.74 14.63
N SER A 13 -8.47 15.55 13.75
CA SER A 13 -7.88 15.86 12.44
C SER A 13 -6.69 16.81 12.65
N VAL A 14 -5.48 16.27 12.74
CA VAL A 14 -4.27 17.09 12.78
C VAL A 14 -3.94 17.49 11.34
N ALA A 15 -4.44 18.65 10.92
CA ALA A 15 -4.21 19.23 9.60
C ALA A 15 -2.90 20.03 9.52
N GLY A 16 -1.82 19.53 10.15
CA GLY A 16 -0.52 20.19 10.24
C GLY A 16 0.62 19.27 9.75
N THR A 17 1.65 19.86 9.14
CA THR A 17 2.87 19.16 8.67
C THR A 17 3.88 18.90 9.79
N ASP A 18 3.53 19.24 11.02
CA ASP A 18 4.33 19.17 12.25
C ASP A 18 4.07 17.88 13.06
N SER A 19 3.40 16.89 12.46
CA SER A 19 3.02 15.65 13.14
C SER A 19 3.34 14.40 12.32
N ILE A 20 3.42 13.26 13.01
CA ILE A 20 3.61 11.94 12.40
C ILE A 20 2.36 11.10 12.69
N SER A 21 1.75 10.59 11.62
CA SER A 21 0.61 9.68 11.71
C SER A 21 1.06 8.24 11.56
N LEU A 22 0.67 7.39 12.52
CA LEU A 22 0.97 5.95 12.54
C LEU A 22 -0.33 5.16 12.54
N TYR A 23 -0.56 4.35 11.50
CA TYR A 23 -1.73 3.48 11.42
C TYR A 23 -1.45 2.13 12.08
N ILE A 24 -1.94 1.97 13.31
CA ILE A 24 -1.71 0.77 14.10
C ILE A 24 -2.97 -0.08 14.15
N LYS A 25 -2.91 -1.27 13.54
CA LYS A 25 -3.98 -2.27 13.69
C LYS A 25 -3.99 -2.81 15.12
N LYS A 26 -5.01 -2.43 15.89
CA LYS A 26 -5.21 -2.94 17.26
C LYS A 26 -5.66 -4.41 17.21
N HIS A 27 -4.72 -5.34 17.37
CA HIS A 27 -4.97 -6.78 17.23
C HIS A 27 -4.70 -7.55 18.53
N ARG A 28 -3.78 -8.53 18.52
CA ARG A 28 -3.37 -9.34 19.67
C ARG A 28 -2.08 -8.76 20.29
N GLY A 29 -1.77 -9.17 21.52
CA GLY A 29 -0.56 -8.75 22.21
C GLY A 29 -0.55 -7.24 22.50
N THR A 30 0.61 -6.60 22.33
CA THR A 30 0.87 -5.20 22.72
C THR A 30 -0.07 -4.20 22.03
N THR A 31 -0.39 -4.38 20.74
CA THR A 31 -1.27 -3.44 20.02
C THR A 31 -2.72 -3.46 20.52
N ASN A 32 -3.13 -4.52 21.22
CA ASN A 32 -4.45 -4.55 21.87
C ASN A 32 -4.53 -3.60 23.06
N LEU A 33 -3.41 -3.41 23.78
CA LEU A 33 -3.35 -2.57 24.97
C LEU A 33 -3.64 -1.09 24.62
N LEU A 34 -3.31 -0.67 23.40
CA LEU A 34 -3.63 0.65 22.85
C LEU A 34 -5.13 0.94 22.72
N ARG A 35 -6.03 -0.04 22.94
CA ARG A 35 -7.48 0.21 22.98
C ARG A 35 -7.90 1.00 24.22
N LYS A 36 -7.15 0.86 25.33
CA LYS A 36 -7.51 1.43 26.64
C LYS A 36 -6.98 2.85 26.86
N HIS A 37 -6.16 3.34 25.94
CA HIS A 37 -5.49 4.63 26.08
C HIS A 37 -5.78 5.51 24.87
N SER A 38 -6.18 6.76 25.13
CA SER A 38 -6.38 7.81 24.12
C SER A 38 -5.16 8.73 23.97
N ASN A 39 -4.29 8.76 24.98
CA ASN A 39 -3.04 9.52 24.97
C ASN A 39 -1.98 8.73 25.76
N LEU A 40 -0.80 8.57 25.17
CA LEU A 40 0.35 7.88 25.76
C LEU A 40 1.62 8.67 25.41
N PRO A 41 2.50 8.94 26.39
CA PRO A 41 3.87 9.33 26.07
C PRO A 41 4.52 8.23 25.23
N VAL A 42 5.11 8.60 24.09
CA VAL A 42 5.77 7.67 23.18
C VAL A 42 7.24 8.05 23.01
N LEU A 43 8.10 7.04 22.98
CA LEU A 43 9.47 7.17 22.48
C LEU A 43 9.45 6.81 21.00
N LEU A 44 9.96 7.70 20.16
CA LEU A 44 10.08 7.46 18.72
C LEU A 44 11.55 7.21 18.37
N GLU A 45 11.84 6.05 17.79
CA GLU A 45 13.16 5.67 17.29
C GLU A 45 13.10 5.47 15.77
N GLY A 46 14.01 6.10 15.03
CA GLY A 46 14.07 6.03 13.56
C GLY A 46 14.63 7.31 12.90
N PRO A 47 14.59 7.40 11.56
CA PRO A 47 13.98 6.44 10.63
C PRO A 47 14.90 5.24 10.34
N TYR A 48 14.31 4.04 10.26
CA TYR A 48 14.99 2.86 9.71
C TYR A 48 14.88 2.89 8.19
N ARG A 49 16.00 3.04 7.51
CA ARG A 49 16.03 3.00 6.04
C ARG A 49 16.00 1.55 5.57
N GLY A 50 15.01 1.20 4.74
CA GLY A 50 15.09 0.00 3.91
C GLY A 50 16.12 0.19 2.80
N ASN A 51 16.76 -0.90 2.37
CA ASN A 51 17.52 -0.93 1.12
C ASN A 51 16.53 -0.96 -0.05
N ILE A 52 15.88 0.16 -0.31
CA ILE A 52 15.02 0.35 -1.48
C ILE A 52 15.89 0.17 -2.73
N THR A 53 15.60 -0.84 -3.55
CA THR A 53 16.25 -0.97 -4.85
C THR A 53 15.78 0.19 -5.74
N ARG A 54 16.70 1.09 -6.09
CA ARG A 54 16.38 2.27 -6.93
C ARG A 54 16.16 1.92 -8.40
N ASP A 55 16.26 0.65 -8.78
CA ASP A 55 16.10 0.23 -10.18
C ASP A 55 14.66 0.35 -10.65
N VAL A 56 13.68 0.13 -9.76
CA VAL A 56 12.26 0.42 -10.03
C VAL A 56 12.02 1.88 -10.39
N LEU A 57 12.80 2.81 -9.82
CA LEU A 57 12.69 4.25 -10.11
C LEU A 57 13.35 4.66 -11.44
N LYS A 58 14.04 3.74 -12.13
CA LYS A 58 14.59 3.94 -13.48
C LYS A 58 13.63 3.47 -14.57
N CYS A 59 12.50 2.90 -14.20
CA CYS A 59 11.46 2.45 -15.13
C CYS A 59 10.68 3.64 -15.69
N ASP A 60 10.06 3.46 -16.85
CA ASP A 60 9.23 4.50 -17.48
C ASP A 60 7.92 4.71 -16.72
N ARG A 61 7.48 3.65 -16.04
CA ARG A 61 6.21 3.54 -15.32
C ARG A 61 6.40 2.76 -14.04
N VAL A 62 5.78 3.19 -12.95
CA VAL A 62 5.79 2.45 -11.67
C VAL A 62 4.36 2.10 -11.25
N LEU A 63 4.08 0.81 -11.14
CA LEU A 63 2.83 0.26 -10.60
C LEU A 63 3.03 -0.10 -9.12
N LEU A 64 2.30 0.59 -8.26
CA LEU A 64 2.29 0.37 -6.83
C LEU A 64 1.11 -0.50 -6.44
N ILE A 65 1.35 -1.66 -5.85
CA ILE A 65 0.33 -2.64 -5.48
C ILE A 65 0.30 -2.78 -3.96
N ALA A 66 -0.81 -2.38 -3.35
CA ALA A 66 -1.00 -2.44 -1.91
C ALA A 66 -2.12 -3.43 -1.54
N GLY A 67 -1.93 -4.16 -0.45
CA GLY A 67 -2.96 -4.96 0.20
C GLY A 67 -3.13 -4.58 1.67
N GLU A 68 -4.37 -4.29 2.09
CA GLU A 68 -4.72 -3.91 3.46
C GLU A 68 -3.86 -2.74 3.96
N ILE A 69 -3.20 -2.91 5.11
CA ILE A 69 -2.33 -1.90 5.73
C ILE A 69 -1.02 -1.66 4.96
N GLY A 70 -0.69 -2.52 3.98
CA GLY A 70 0.50 -2.35 3.14
C GLY A 70 0.53 -1.04 2.34
N ILE A 71 -0.63 -0.38 2.23
CA ILE A 71 -0.73 0.98 1.68
C ILE A 71 0.19 1.98 2.40
N THR A 72 0.44 1.79 3.70
CA THR A 72 1.27 2.72 4.49
C THR A 72 2.72 2.75 4.04
N GLY A 73 3.29 1.61 3.63
CA GLY A 73 4.61 1.55 2.98
C GLY A 73 4.56 2.10 1.56
N ILE A 74 3.54 1.69 0.79
CA ILE A 74 3.37 2.06 -0.63
C ILE A 74 3.16 3.57 -0.85
N LEU A 75 2.47 4.27 0.06
CA LEU A 75 2.26 5.71 -0.06
C LEU A 75 3.57 6.50 -0.09
N SER A 76 4.65 5.99 0.51
CA SER A 76 5.96 6.65 0.43
C SER A 76 6.54 6.66 -1.00
N TRP A 77 6.11 5.72 -1.85
CA TRP A 77 6.57 5.58 -3.24
C TRP A 77 5.83 6.48 -4.24
N THR A 78 4.65 6.98 -3.89
CA THR A 78 3.80 7.75 -4.80
C THR A 78 4.46 9.06 -5.24
N ARG A 79 5.33 9.61 -4.40
CA ARG A 79 6.12 10.83 -4.67
C ARG A 79 7.55 10.53 -5.13
N ALA A 80 7.95 9.26 -5.17
CA ALA A 80 9.32 8.85 -5.54
C ALA A 80 9.52 8.76 -7.06
N HIS A 81 8.43 8.74 -7.84
CA HIS A 81 8.46 8.65 -9.29
C HIS A 81 7.38 9.55 -9.91
N VAL A 82 7.66 10.13 -11.09
CA VAL A 82 6.75 11.08 -11.77
C VAL A 82 5.57 10.42 -12.45
N ASN A 83 5.69 9.13 -12.78
CA ASN A 83 4.68 8.37 -13.52
C ASN A 83 4.31 7.11 -12.72
N VAL A 84 3.32 7.26 -11.84
CA VAL A 84 2.90 6.24 -10.88
C VAL A 84 1.44 5.89 -11.10
N LYS A 85 1.12 4.60 -10.96
CA LYS A 85 -0.25 4.11 -10.75
C LYS A 85 -0.34 3.39 -9.43
N LEU A 86 -1.36 3.70 -8.63
CA LEU A 86 -1.66 3.00 -7.38
C LEU A 86 -2.80 2.00 -7.59
N ALA A 87 -2.59 0.74 -7.21
CA ALA A 87 -3.64 -0.25 -7.06
C ALA A 87 -3.68 -0.71 -5.60
N TRP A 88 -4.80 -0.49 -4.91
CA TRP A 88 -4.95 -0.85 -3.50
C TRP A 88 -6.23 -1.64 -3.27
N SER A 89 -6.14 -2.78 -2.57
CA SER A 89 -7.33 -3.43 -2.04
C SER A 89 -7.32 -3.62 -0.54
N LEU A 90 -8.52 -3.60 0.05
CA LEU A 90 -8.74 -3.77 1.47
C LEU A 90 -10.09 -4.45 1.73
N LYS A 91 -10.23 -5.13 2.86
CA LYS A 91 -11.53 -5.65 3.32
C LYS A 91 -12.51 -4.51 3.63
N GLU A 92 -13.80 -4.82 3.53
CA GLU A 92 -14.88 -3.89 3.94
C GLU A 92 -14.72 -3.43 5.40
N SER A 93 -14.27 -4.32 6.29
CA SER A 93 -14.02 -3.99 7.70
C SER A 93 -12.85 -3.01 7.91
N SER A 94 -12.01 -2.81 6.90
CA SER A 94 -10.90 -1.85 6.90
C SER A 94 -11.28 -0.51 6.24
N ARG A 95 -12.52 -0.30 5.80
CA ARG A 95 -12.98 0.96 5.15
C ARG A 95 -12.63 2.25 5.91
N PRO A 96 -12.62 2.31 7.26
CA PRO A 96 -12.18 3.53 7.97
C PRO A 96 -10.74 3.96 7.63
N LEU A 97 -9.85 3.02 7.28
CA LEU A 97 -8.49 3.33 6.82
C LEU A 97 -8.50 4.08 5.49
N LEU A 98 -9.37 3.68 4.55
CA LEU A 98 -9.54 4.38 3.28
C LEU A 98 -10.03 5.82 3.51
N GLN A 99 -11.03 6.00 4.38
CA GLN A 99 -11.58 7.33 4.69
C GLN A 99 -10.51 8.28 5.25
N ASP A 100 -9.64 7.77 6.11
CA ASP A 100 -8.58 8.58 6.72
C ASP A 100 -7.43 8.91 5.74
N LEU A 101 -7.16 7.99 4.79
CA LEU A 101 -6.14 8.18 3.77
C LEU A 101 -6.64 8.95 2.53
N GLU A 102 -7.93 9.23 2.42
CA GLU A 102 -8.53 9.92 1.27
C GLU A 102 -7.79 11.22 0.88
N PRO A 103 -7.37 12.11 1.81
CA PRO A 103 -6.61 13.30 1.44
C PRO A 103 -5.31 12.96 0.71
N ALA A 104 -4.53 11.99 1.21
CA ALA A 104 -3.28 11.56 0.57
C ALA A 104 -3.52 10.85 -0.77
N LEU A 105 -4.61 10.09 -0.88
CA LEU A 105 -4.99 9.38 -2.10
C LEU A 105 -5.50 10.35 -3.18
N SER A 106 -6.12 11.46 -2.78
CA SER A 106 -6.66 12.47 -3.72
C SER A 106 -5.57 13.10 -4.60
N GLU A 107 -4.33 13.19 -4.10
CA GLU A 107 -3.17 13.70 -4.83
C GLU A 107 -2.65 12.74 -5.92
N ILE A 108 -3.07 11.47 -5.89
CA ILE A 108 -2.65 10.45 -6.86
C ILE A 108 -3.65 10.43 -8.01
N ALA A 109 -3.21 10.87 -9.19
CA ALA A 109 -4.08 10.99 -10.37
C ALA A 109 -4.55 9.61 -10.88
N ASP A 110 -3.63 8.65 -11.01
CA ASP A 110 -3.92 7.31 -11.53
C ASP A 110 -3.97 6.30 -10.37
N LYS A 111 -5.20 5.94 -9.95
CA LYS A 111 -5.42 5.01 -8.85
C LYS A 111 -6.64 4.12 -9.07
N VAL A 112 -6.53 2.89 -8.58
CA VAL A 112 -7.59 1.88 -8.50
C VAL A 112 -7.70 1.44 -7.05
N ILE A 113 -8.89 1.58 -6.46
CA ILE A 113 -9.17 1.18 -5.08
C ILE A 113 -10.30 0.15 -5.12
N SER A 114 -10.07 -1.00 -4.49
CA SER A 114 -11.05 -2.10 -4.41
C SER A 114 -11.35 -2.43 -2.95
N VAL A 115 -12.62 -2.34 -2.56
CA VAL A 115 -13.07 -2.63 -1.19
C VAL A 115 -13.87 -3.93 -1.19
N GLY A 116 -13.49 -4.88 -0.33
CA GLY A 116 -14.17 -6.17 -0.20
C GLY A 116 -13.76 -7.22 -1.25
N GLU A 117 -12.99 -6.83 -2.26
CA GLU A 117 -12.56 -7.69 -3.36
C GLU A 117 -11.03 -7.75 -3.48
N ARG A 118 -10.52 -8.73 -4.25
CA ARG A 118 -9.09 -8.87 -4.53
C ARG A 118 -8.74 -8.12 -5.80
N LEU A 119 -7.54 -7.54 -5.86
CA LEU A 119 -7.01 -7.00 -7.11
C LEU A 119 -6.73 -8.13 -8.11
N ASP A 120 -7.10 -7.90 -9.36
CA ASP A 120 -6.61 -8.70 -10.47
C ASP A 120 -5.24 -8.16 -10.91
N VAL A 121 -4.20 -8.70 -10.28
CA VAL A 121 -2.80 -8.29 -10.55
C VAL A 121 -2.40 -8.58 -12.00
N LYS A 122 -2.97 -9.61 -12.62
CA LYS A 122 -2.66 -9.96 -14.00
C LYS A 122 -3.21 -8.91 -14.94
N ALA A 123 -4.50 -8.59 -14.82
CA ALA A 123 -5.14 -7.56 -15.63
C ALA A 123 -4.45 -6.19 -15.44
N LEU A 124 -4.03 -5.86 -14.21
CA LEU A 124 -3.30 -4.62 -13.95
C LEU A 124 -1.98 -4.55 -14.72
N LEU A 125 -1.19 -5.64 -14.75
CA LEU A 125 0.10 -5.66 -15.45
C LEU A 125 -0.08 -5.72 -16.96
N GLU A 126 -1.02 -6.52 -17.46
CA GLU A 126 -1.34 -6.60 -18.89
C GLU A 126 -1.79 -5.24 -19.43
N HIS A 127 -2.61 -4.50 -18.69
CA HIS A 127 -3.01 -3.14 -19.06
C HIS A 127 -1.81 -2.18 -19.23
N GLU A 128 -0.80 -2.23 -18.36
CA GLU A 128 0.37 -1.38 -18.51
C GLU A 128 1.23 -1.77 -19.73
N VAL A 129 1.28 -3.05 -20.07
CA VAL A 129 1.94 -3.53 -21.31
C VAL A 129 1.17 -3.06 -22.54
N GLU A 130 -0.16 -3.20 -22.54
CA GLU A 130 -1.05 -2.76 -23.63
C GLU A 130 -1.00 -1.23 -23.84
N ALA A 131 -0.82 -0.46 -22.76
CA ALA A 131 -0.58 0.97 -22.82
C ALA A 131 0.77 1.34 -23.47
N GLY A 132 1.64 0.36 -23.75
CA GLY A 132 2.87 0.53 -24.50
C GLY A 132 4.12 0.81 -23.66
N TRP A 133 4.02 0.75 -22.32
CA TRP A 133 5.18 0.94 -21.44
C TRP A 133 6.22 -0.16 -21.66
N LYS A 134 7.50 0.23 -21.77
CA LYS A 134 8.59 -0.70 -22.10
C LYS A 134 9.33 -1.18 -20.87
N ARG A 135 9.59 -0.29 -19.91
CA ARG A 135 10.17 -0.68 -18.62
C ARG A 135 9.19 -0.35 -17.50
N ILE A 136 8.68 -1.38 -16.83
CA ILE A 136 7.62 -1.28 -15.83
C ILE A 136 8.19 -1.69 -14.47
N GLY A 137 8.24 -0.74 -13.56
CA GLY A 137 8.56 -0.98 -12.17
C GLY A 137 7.31 -1.44 -11.41
N VAL A 138 7.43 -2.47 -10.58
CA VAL A 138 6.35 -2.98 -9.74
C VAL A 138 6.82 -2.95 -8.30
N VAL A 139 6.09 -2.24 -7.43
CA VAL A 139 6.32 -2.28 -5.98
C VAL A 139 5.10 -2.92 -5.34
N VAL A 140 5.28 -3.97 -4.55
CA VAL A 140 4.17 -4.63 -3.86
C VAL A 140 4.39 -4.70 -2.36
N CYS A 141 3.36 -4.32 -1.59
CA CYS A 141 3.29 -4.49 -0.13
C CYS A 141 1.92 -5.00 0.27
N GLY A 142 1.87 -6.14 0.96
CA GLY A 142 0.60 -6.69 1.43
C GLY A 142 0.75 -8.09 2.00
N PRO A 143 -0.36 -8.85 2.13
CA PRO A 143 -0.30 -10.20 2.66
C PRO A 143 0.59 -11.10 1.79
N PRO A 144 1.22 -12.16 2.35
CA PRO A 144 2.15 -13.02 1.62
C PRO A 144 1.61 -13.52 0.28
N GLY A 145 0.34 -13.95 0.25
CA GLY A 145 -0.32 -14.38 -0.98
C GLY A 145 -0.35 -13.33 -2.09
N LEU A 146 -0.55 -12.04 -1.76
CA LEU A 146 -0.51 -10.97 -2.76
C LEU A 146 0.91 -10.78 -3.31
N CYS A 147 1.92 -10.79 -2.44
CA CYS A 147 3.32 -10.64 -2.84
C CYS A 147 3.77 -11.81 -3.74
N ASP A 148 3.45 -13.05 -3.36
CA ASP A 148 3.80 -14.25 -4.12
C ASP A 148 3.05 -14.33 -5.45
N THR A 149 1.76 -13.99 -5.47
CA THR A 149 0.98 -13.87 -6.71
C THR A 149 1.58 -12.82 -7.64
N THR A 150 1.96 -11.66 -7.11
CA THR A 150 2.60 -10.60 -7.90
C THR A 150 3.92 -11.07 -8.51
N ARG A 151 4.80 -11.72 -7.71
CA ARG A 151 6.05 -12.31 -8.21
C ARG A 151 5.81 -13.26 -9.39
N SER A 152 4.86 -14.19 -9.23
CA SER A 152 4.55 -15.18 -10.27
C SER A 152 4.02 -14.53 -11.55
N ILE A 153 3.09 -13.58 -11.41
CA ILE A 153 2.46 -12.92 -12.56
C ILE A 153 3.44 -12.00 -13.29
N VAL A 154 4.28 -11.24 -12.58
CA VAL A 154 5.32 -10.42 -13.20
C VAL A 154 6.22 -11.25 -14.12
N VAL A 155 6.66 -12.42 -13.65
CA VAL A 155 7.46 -13.35 -14.47
C VAL A 155 6.65 -13.88 -15.67
N SER A 156 5.38 -14.24 -15.46
CA SER A 156 4.52 -14.75 -16.53
C SER A 156 4.25 -13.72 -17.62
N VAL A 157 3.92 -12.48 -17.25
CA VAL A 157 3.60 -11.39 -18.18
C VAL A 157 4.87 -10.89 -18.87
N GLY A 158 5.99 -10.77 -18.15
CA GLY A 158 7.28 -10.41 -18.74
C GLY A 158 7.79 -11.43 -19.76
N ARG A 159 7.45 -12.72 -19.61
CA ARG A 159 7.76 -13.74 -20.63
C ARG A 159 6.86 -13.68 -21.87
N ALA A 160 5.66 -13.15 -21.72
CA ALA A 160 4.65 -13.10 -22.77
C ALA A 160 4.64 -11.76 -23.53
N SER A 161 5.50 -10.82 -23.16
CA SER A 161 5.56 -9.47 -23.73
C SER A 161 7.00 -9.02 -23.95
N ASP A 162 7.17 -7.93 -24.71
CA ASP A 162 8.47 -7.28 -24.89
C ASP A 162 8.80 -6.29 -23.76
N ALA A 163 7.98 -6.23 -22.71
CA ALA A 163 8.18 -5.32 -21.58
C ALA A 163 9.15 -5.92 -20.55
N VAL A 164 10.04 -5.07 -20.03
CA VAL A 164 10.97 -5.42 -18.95
C VAL A 164 10.37 -5.00 -17.63
N PHE A 165 10.31 -5.93 -16.67
CA PHE A 165 9.79 -5.68 -15.34
C PHE A 165 10.91 -5.63 -14.29
N GLU A 166 10.88 -4.60 -13.45
CA GLU A 166 11.67 -4.53 -12.21
C GLU A 166 10.70 -4.70 -11.05
N LEU A 167 10.95 -5.66 -10.14
CA LEU A 167 10.04 -5.96 -9.04
C LEU A 167 10.72 -5.70 -7.69
N GLU A 168 10.12 -4.82 -6.90
CA GLU A 168 10.43 -4.62 -5.48
C GLU A 168 9.27 -5.18 -4.63
N VAL A 169 9.60 -6.06 -3.69
CA VAL A 169 8.63 -6.55 -2.71
C VAL A 169 8.95 -5.90 -1.37
N ASP A 170 8.20 -4.87 -1.04
CA ASP A 170 8.28 -4.16 0.23
C ASP A 170 7.37 -4.88 1.24
N ALA A 171 7.74 -6.11 1.61
CA ALA A 171 6.94 -6.97 2.48
C ALA A 171 7.41 -6.91 3.93
N PHE A 172 6.43 -6.80 4.82
CA PHE A 172 6.64 -6.90 6.26
C PHE A 172 5.85 -8.08 6.81
N SER A 173 6.43 -8.83 7.74
CA SER A 173 5.91 -10.12 8.21
C SER A 173 4.84 -10.01 9.32
N TRP A 174 4.08 -8.91 9.39
CA TRP A 174 3.12 -8.65 10.48
C TRP A 174 1.77 -9.37 10.35
#